data_AF-A0A3D0H361-F1
#
_entry.id   AF-A0A3D0H361-F1
#
_cell.length_a   1.000
_cell.length_b   1.000
_cell.length_c   1.000
_cell.angle_alpha   90.00
_cell.angle_beta   90.00
_cell.angle_gamma   90.00
#
_symmetry.space_group_name_H-M   'P 1'
#
loop_
_entity.id
_entity.type
_entity.pdbx_description
1 polymer ?
#
loop_
_entity_poly.entity_id
_entity_poly.type
_entity_poly.pdbx_seq_one_letter_code
_entity_poly.pdbx_strand_id
1 'polypeptide(L)'
;MNAQTSDTLSTVRDGLNRLGYVDQLLQVDYVFDDASAPGTDELRVPVATFAQSPPSYRNACIGVLVTNSRAGPEHVSTYRALGAPMFFEVFQDRADRFQITASGQAVFLESIQTEHLPKAFELNSRQWTPDAIFRAKAIAPMAGAVQLDFVDVGLLPALKGMIHKKLDRLLNEVLVEAIKAFKGYTAGHGPDETSLFRLVFRCLAAKILRDRRHAGNWAVPNAQSVISKIQLFYGFEGSDTGRILDEPNTQQVVWDRFRNAFNFQNISVDDLAFIYENTLIRKETRKQFGVHSTPSVVAELMVDRLPFESMPQDDRYVLEPCAGHGVFLVAALRRLRDLLPRSWSSQQRHGYLKD
;
A
#
# COMPACT_ATOMS: atom_id res chain seq x y z
N MET A 1 -10.77 -14.67 24.43
CA MET A 1 -11.71 -13.57 24.13
C MET A 1 -13.00 -13.86 24.88
N ASN A 2 -13.55 -12.91 25.67
CA ASN A 2 -14.79 -13.12 26.42
C ASN A 2 -16.01 -13.03 25.47
N ALA A 3 -17.10 -13.75 25.77
CA ALA A 3 -18.28 -13.84 24.90
C ALA A 3 -18.93 -12.47 24.63
N GLN A 4 -18.97 -11.57 25.62
CA GLN A 4 -19.52 -10.21 25.46
C GLN A 4 -18.63 -9.27 24.64
N THR A 5 -17.30 -9.40 24.73
CA THR A 5 -16.38 -8.67 23.83
C THR A 5 -16.57 -9.10 22.38
N SER A 6 -16.91 -10.37 22.16
CA SER A 6 -17.26 -10.88 20.82
C SER A 6 -18.53 -10.24 20.28
N ASP A 7 -19.48 -9.90 21.14
CA ASP A 7 -20.78 -9.30 20.79
C ASP A 7 -20.66 -7.80 20.45
N THR A 8 -19.82 -7.07 21.19
CA THR A 8 -19.51 -5.68 20.85
C THR A 8 -18.74 -5.60 19.53
N LEU A 9 -17.78 -6.52 19.30
CA LEU A 9 -17.02 -6.58 18.05
C LEU A 9 -17.91 -6.91 16.84
N SER A 10 -18.86 -7.83 16.97
CA SER A 10 -19.83 -8.12 15.90
C SER A 10 -20.70 -6.91 15.61
N THR A 11 -21.16 -6.19 16.64
CA THR A 11 -21.96 -4.96 16.47
C THR A 11 -21.21 -3.89 15.69
N VAL A 12 -19.94 -3.65 16.01
CA VAL A 12 -19.07 -2.72 15.26
C VAL A 12 -18.91 -3.18 13.82
N ARG A 13 -18.64 -4.47 13.59
CA ARG A 13 -18.48 -5.05 12.25
C ARG A 13 -19.75 -4.90 11.41
N ASP A 14 -20.93 -5.10 11.98
CA ASP A 14 -22.20 -4.92 11.29
C ASP A 14 -22.50 -3.45 10.99
N GLY A 15 -22.08 -2.53 11.86
CA GLY A 15 -22.04 -1.10 11.58
C GLY A 15 -21.18 -0.80 10.35
N LEU A 16 -19.95 -1.31 10.29
CA LEU A 16 -19.02 -1.14 9.17
C LEU A 16 -19.57 -1.71 7.85
N ASN A 17 -20.17 -2.90 7.88
CA ASN A 17 -20.82 -3.49 6.70
C ASN A 17 -21.92 -2.57 6.15
N ARG A 18 -22.77 -2.01 7.03
CA ARG A 18 -23.84 -1.07 6.65
C ARG A 18 -23.33 0.24 6.06
N LEU A 19 -22.11 0.66 6.41
CA LEU A 19 -21.44 1.82 5.81
C LEU A 19 -20.82 1.54 4.42
N GLY A 20 -20.86 0.28 3.96
CA GLY A 20 -20.33 -0.13 2.67
C GLY A 20 -18.91 -0.72 2.71
N TYR A 21 -18.38 -1.05 3.88
CA TYR A 21 -17.14 -1.85 4.00
C TYR A 21 -17.48 -3.33 3.85
N VAL A 22 -17.66 -3.79 2.61
CA VAL A 22 -18.02 -5.17 2.27
C VAL A 22 -16.90 -5.88 1.51
N ASP A 23 -16.94 -7.21 1.48
CA ASP A 23 -16.00 -8.07 0.76
C ASP A 23 -14.52 -7.72 1.05
N GLN A 24 -13.77 -7.31 0.02
CA GLN A 24 -12.34 -6.99 0.14
C GLN A 24 -12.07 -5.69 0.89
N LEU A 25 -13.09 -4.88 1.17
CA LEU A 25 -12.95 -3.62 1.90
C LEU A 25 -12.97 -3.81 3.42
N LEU A 26 -13.32 -4.99 3.93
CA LEU A 26 -13.26 -5.36 5.34
C LEU A 26 -12.36 -6.59 5.50
N GLN A 27 -11.18 -6.38 6.09
CA GLN A 27 -10.20 -7.42 6.33
C GLN A 27 -10.23 -7.84 7.79
N VAL A 28 -10.26 -9.15 8.02
CA VAL A 28 -10.15 -9.75 9.36
C VAL A 28 -8.72 -10.23 9.58
N ASP A 29 -8.21 -10.05 10.79
CA ASP A 29 -6.84 -10.43 11.18
C ASP A 29 -5.79 -9.87 10.22
N TYR A 30 -5.96 -8.60 9.84
CA TYR A 30 -5.11 -7.90 8.88
C TYR A 30 -3.71 -7.71 9.47
N VAL A 31 -2.70 -8.18 8.74
CA VAL A 31 -1.29 -8.10 9.15
C VAL A 31 -0.60 -7.04 8.32
N PHE A 32 0.24 -6.25 8.97
CA PHE A 32 1.11 -5.28 8.32
C PHE A 32 2.33 -5.03 9.20
N ASP A 33 3.36 -4.45 8.62
CA ASP A 33 4.57 -4.11 9.35
C ASP A 33 4.49 -2.69 9.94
N ASP A 34 5.01 -2.52 11.15
CA ASP A 34 5.21 -1.20 11.73
C ASP A 34 6.34 -0.46 11.00
N ALA A 35 5.95 0.46 10.13
CA ALA A 35 6.86 1.32 9.39
C ALA A 35 7.75 2.18 10.30
N SER A 36 7.38 2.37 11.57
CA SER A 36 8.18 3.12 12.55
C SER A 36 9.29 2.30 13.19
N ALA A 37 9.14 0.98 13.20
CA ALA A 37 10.14 0.07 13.76
C ALA A 37 11.38 0.00 12.84
N PRO A 38 12.61 0.04 13.38
CA PRO A 38 13.85 -0.02 12.60
C PRO A 38 14.13 -1.39 11.96
N GLY A 39 13.44 -2.44 12.42
CA GLY A 39 13.49 -3.81 11.90
C GLY A 39 12.11 -4.28 11.43
N THR A 40 11.94 -5.58 11.28
CA THR A 40 10.62 -6.19 11.01
C THR A 40 9.82 -6.27 12.29
N ASP A 41 8.62 -5.69 12.32
CA ASP A 41 7.71 -5.80 13.45
C ASP A 41 6.28 -5.91 12.90
N GLU A 42 5.75 -7.13 12.85
CA GLU A 42 4.42 -7.39 12.30
C GLU A 42 3.34 -7.12 13.35
N LEU A 43 2.47 -6.16 13.03
CA LEU A 43 1.27 -5.86 13.78
C LEU A 43 0.06 -6.57 13.16
N ARG A 44 -0.89 -6.91 14.02
CA ARG A 44 -2.17 -7.52 13.61
C ARG A 44 -3.34 -6.71 14.13
N VAL A 45 -4.23 -6.32 13.24
CA VAL A 45 -5.48 -5.64 13.59
C VAL A 45 -6.65 -6.60 13.36
N PRO A 46 -7.48 -6.87 14.40
CA PRO A 46 -8.61 -7.78 14.30
C PRO A 46 -9.56 -7.47 13.14
N VAL A 47 -9.92 -6.20 12.94
CA VAL A 47 -10.68 -5.75 11.77
C VAL A 47 -10.08 -4.45 11.24
N ALA A 48 -9.69 -4.45 9.96
CA ALA A 48 -9.25 -3.24 9.26
C ALA A 48 -10.13 -3.01 8.04
N THR A 49 -10.54 -1.77 7.84
CA THR A 49 -11.37 -1.39 6.70
C THR A 49 -10.63 -0.47 5.75
N PHE A 50 -10.98 -0.55 4.47
CA PHE A 50 -10.30 0.15 3.38
C PHE A 50 -11.32 0.75 2.41
N ALA A 51 -10.95 1.86 1.78
CA ALA A 51 -11.78 2.50 0.77
C ALA A 51 -11.77 1.78 -0.58
N GLN A 52 -10.67 1.08 -0.86
CA GLN A 52 -10.43 0.43 -2.15
C GLN A 52 -9.56 -0.81 -1.96
N SER A 53 -9.64 -1.72 -2.94
CA SER A 53 -8.70 -2.83 -3.09
C SER A 53 -7.64 -2.47 -4.16
N PRO A 54 -6.36 -2.86 -3.99
CA PRO A 54 -5.80 -3.58 -2.85
C PRO A 54 -5.65 -2.69 -1.60
N PRO A 55 -5.68 -3.27 -0.38
CA PRO A 55 -5.41 -2.57 0.88
C PRO A 55 -4.04 -1.87 0.90
N SER A 56 -3.98 -0.71 1.57
CA SER A 56 -2.75 0.04 1.86
C SER A 56 -2.99 1.09 2.95
N TYR A 57 -1.92 1.66 3.51
CA TYR A 57 -2.06 2.74 4.49
C TYR A 57 -2.78 3.97 3.93
N ARG A 58 -2.68 4.20 2.61
CA ARG A 58 -3.30 5.33 1.91
C ARG A 58 -4.82 5.22 1.91
N ASN A 59 -5.35 4.02 1.67
CA ASN A 59 -6.80 3.79 1.61
C ASN A 59 -7.41 3.15 2.88
N ALA A 60 -6.62 2.91 3.93
CA ALA A 60 -7.14 2.50 5.23
C ALA A 60 -8.08 3.54 5.83
N CYS A 61 -9.22 3.08 6.38
CA CYS A 61 -10.31 3.92 6.87
C CYS A 61 -10.48 3.82 8.38
N ILE A 62 -10.91 2.66 8.88
CA ILE A 62 -11.20 2.43 10.29
C ILE A 62 -10.53 1.12 10.72
N GLY A 63 -9.74 1.17 11.79
CA GLY A 63 -9.22 0.00 12.49
C GLY A 63 -10.07 -0.34 13.71
N VAL A 64 -10.23 -1.62 14.03
CA VAL A 64 -10.90 -2.10 15.24
C VAL A 64 -9.94 -2.99 16.01
N LEU A 65 -9.66 -2.59 17.24
CA LEU A 65 -8.82 -3.29 18.20
C LEU A 65 -9.70 -3.93 19.26
N VAL A 66 -9.21 -5.00 19.86
CA VAL A 66 -9.84 -5.65 21.02
C VAL A 66 -8.89 -5.48 22.19
N THR A 67 -9.40 -5.02 23.32
CA THR A 67 -8.56 -4.85 24.52
C THR A 67 -7.98 -6.19 24.98
N ASN A 68 -6.66 -6.23 25.19
CA ASN A 68 -5.92 -7.39 25.69
C ASN A 68 -4.84 -6.96 26.69
N SER A 69 -5.25 -6.64 27.92
CA SER A 69 -4.36 -6.17 29.01
C SER A 69 -3.66 -4.83 28.76
N ARG A 70 -3.77 -4.28 27.55
CA ARG A 70 -3.41 -2.92 27.15
C ARG A 70 -4.65 -2.24 26.57
N ALA A 71 -4.79 -0.94 26.84
CA ALA A 71 -5.89 -0.12 26.38
C ALA A 71 -5.50 1.36 26.33
N GLY A 72 -6.30 2.16 25.65
CA GLY A 72 -6.19 3.60 25.60
C GLY A 72 -5.19 4.12 24.55
N PRO A 73 -4.89 5.43 24.60
CA PRO A 73 -4.13 6.11 23.55
C PRO A 73 -2.81 5.46 23.17
N GLU A 74 -2.03 4.98 24.14
CA GLU A 74 -0.72 4.35 23.88
C GLU A 74 -0.85 3.04 23.10
N HIS A 75 -1.86 2.23 23.42
CA HIS A 75 -2.13 0.98 22.72
C HIS A 75 -2.53 1.26 21.27
N VAL A 76 -3.47 2.18 21.05
CA VAL A 76 -3.94 2.54 19.70
C VAL A 76 -2.83 3.17 18.86
N SER A 77 -1.96 4.00 19.46
CA SER A 77 -0.82 4.66 18.79
C SER A 77 0.20 3.66 18.19
N THR A 78 0.23 2.43 18.71
CA THR A 78 1.08 1.35 18.18
C THR A 78 0.67 0.99 16.75
N TYR A 79 -0.62 1.10 16.41
CA TYR A 79 -1.16 0.69 15.12
C TYR A 79 -1.22 1.83 14.08
N ARG A 80 -0.58 2.98 14.35
CA ARG A 80 -0.60 4.15 13.44
C ARG A 80 -0.13 3.84 12.02
N ALA A 81 0.78 2.87 11.86
CA ALA A 81 1.28 2.43 10.57
C ALA A 81 0.21 1.77 9.67
N LEU A 82 -0.97 1.44 10.23
CA LEU A 82 -2.13 1.04 9.44
C LEU A 82 -2.58 2.19 8.51
N GLY A 83 -2.42 3.45 8.91
CA GLY A 83 -2.86 4.62 8.16
C GLY A 83 -4.35 4.92 8.23
N ALA A 84 -5.10 4.22 9.08
CA ALA A 84 -6.48 4.57 9.39
C ALA A 84 -6.51 5.84 10.26
N PRO A 85 -7.26 6.90 9.89
CA PRO A 85 -7.40 8.10 10.71
C PRO A 85 -8.21 7.86 12.00
N MET A 86 -9.01 6.79 12.04
CA MET A 86 -9.88 6.46 13.16
C MET A 86 -9.71 5.00 13.60
N PHE A 87 -9.80 4.78 14.91
CA PHE A 87 -9.86 3.46 15.51
C PHE A 87 -11.03 3.33 16.49
N PHE A 88 -11.58 2.13 16.57
CA PHE A 88 -12.38 1.67 17.71
C PHE A 88 -11.55 0.71 18.55
N GLU A 89 -11.48 0.93 19.85
CA GLU A 89 -11.00 -0.06 20.81
C GLU A 89 -12.20 -0.66 21.53
N VAL A 90 -12.42 -1.96 21.32
CA VAL A 90 -13.61 -2.68 21.78
C VAL A 90 -13.37 -3.32 23.14
N PHE A 91 -14.30 -3.05 24.06
CA PHE A 91 -14.42 -3.64 25.39
C PHE A 91 -15.62 -4.59 25.45
N GLN A 92 -15.97 -5.06 26.65
CA GLN A 92 -17.12 -5.95 26.83
C GLN A 92 -18.46 -5.24 26.58
N ASP A 93 -18.58 -3.99 27.02
CA ASP A 93 -19.83 -3.22 27.10
C ASP A 93 -19.83 -1.92 26.28
N ARG A 94 -18.69 -1.58 25.66
CA ARG A 94 -18.51 -0.33 24.92
C ARG A 94 -17.41 -0.43 23.87
N ALA A 95 -17.36 0.57 22.98
CA ALA A 95 -16.21 0.83 22.13
C ALA A 95 -15.75 2.28 22.30
N ASP A 96 -14.46 2.45 22.55
CA ASP A 96 -13.82 3.76 22.65
C ASP A 96 -13.29 4.16 21.28
N ARG A 97 -13.62 5.38 20.84
CA ARG A 97 -13.25 5.91 19.52
C ARG A 97 -12.05 6.84 19.65
N PHE A 98 -11.07 6.63 18.77
CA PHE A 98 -9.83 7.39 18.74
C PHE A 98 -9.56 7.96 17.35
N GLN A 99 -8.92 9.13 17.31
CA GLN A 99 -8.29 9.70 16.13
C GLN A 99 -6.79 9.42 16.17
N ILE A 100 -6.17 9.16 15.02
CA ILE A 100 -4.71 9.18 14.88
C ILE A 100 -4.25 10.49 14.27
N THR A 101 -3.30 11.14 14.94
CA THR A 101 -2.70 12.40 14.47
C THR A 101 -1.34 12.17 13.80
N ALA A 102 -0.84 13.19 13.11
CA ALA A 102 0.47 13.16 12.44
C ALA A 102 1.65 12.98 13.41
N SER A 103 1.47 13.37 14.68
CA SER A 103 2.46 13.13 15.75
C SER A 103 2.63 11.64 16.06
N GLY A 104 1.71 10.80 15.58
CA GLY A 104 1.64 9.38 15.86
C GLY A 104 0.93 9.05 17.16
N GLN A 105 0.41 10.05 17.89
CA GLN A 105 -0.40 9.83 19.08
C GLN A 105 -1.88 9.70 18.73
N ALA A 106 -2.53 8.73 19.38
CA ALA A 106 -3.97 8.59 19.38
C ALA A 106 -4.60 9.61 20.33
N VAL A 107 -5.68 10.24 19.89
CA VAL A 107 -6.50 11.16 20.67
C VAL A 107 -7.83 10.49 20.95
N PHE A 108 -8.20 10.36 22.22
CA PHE A 108 -9.52 9.86 22.61
C PHE A 108 -10.60 10.86 22.19
N LEU A 109 -11.66 10.37 21.55
CA LEU A 109 -12.78 11.20 21.10
C LEU A 109 -14.01 10.97 21.97
N GLU A 110 -14.43 9.72 22.10
CA GLU A 110 -15.63 9.37 22.86
C GLU A 110 -15.65 7.89 23.23
N SER A 111 -16.57 7.52 24.12
CA SER A 111 -16.88 6.14 24.48
C SER A 111 -18.34 5.86 24.18
N ILE A 112 -18.62 4.80 23.42
CA ILE A 112 -19.96 4.45 22.95
C ILE A 112 -20.35 3.11 23.53
N GLN A 113 -21.40 3.07 24.35
CA GLN A 113 -21.97 1.82 24.88
C GLN A 113 -22.46 0.92 23.75
N THR A 114 -22.36 -0.39 23.92
CA THR A 114 -22.68 -1.38 22.87
C THR A 114 -24.10 -1.21 22.33
N GLU A 115 -25.07 -0.93 23.20
CA GLU A 115 -26.47 -0.66 22.85
C GLU A 115 -26.66 0.59 21.96
N HIS A 116 -25.76 1.57 22.07
CA HIS A 116 -25.81 2.83 21.31
C HIS A 116 -24.98 2.78 20.02
N LEU A 117 -24.14 1.76 19.82
CA LEU A 117 -23.32 1.62 18.61
C LEU A 117 -24.14 1.68 17.32
N PRO A 118 -25.25 0.93 17.15
CA PRO A 118 -26.04 0.99 15.92
C PRO A 118 -26.49 2.42 15.59
N LYS A 119 -26.90 3.19 16.61
CA LYS A 119 -27.33 4.57 16.42
C LYS A 119 -26.17 5.50 16.07
N ALA A 120 -25.01 5.32 16.69
CA ALA A 120 -23.81 6.10 16.38
C ALA A 120 -23.37 5.92 14.90
N PHE A 121 -23.41 4.68 14.39
CA PHE A 121 -23.14 4.38 12.98
C PHE A 121 -24.17 5.03 12.04
N GLU A 122 -25.46 5.02 12.41
CA GLU A 122 -26.52 5.67 11.64
C GLU A 122 -26.33 7.19 11.56
N LEU A 123 -26.06 7.84 12.70
CA LEU A 123 -25.83 9.29 12.79
C LEU A 123 -24.60 9.73 11.98
N ASN A 124 -23.56 8.90 11.92
CA ASN A 124 -22.32 9.19 11.20
C ASN A 124 -22.26 8.56 9.80
N SER A 125 -23.39 8.06 9.28
CA SER A 125 -23.48 7.29 8.03
C SER A 125 -23.02 8.04 6.77
N ARG A 126 -22.87 9.37 6.83
CA ARG A 126 -22.31 10.17 5.73
C ARG A 126 -20.79 10.34 5.84
N GLN A 127 -20.25 10.34 7.06
CA GLN A 127 -18.86 10.69 7.35
C GLN A 127 -17.96 9.47 7.49
N TRP A 128 -18.48 8.36 8.02
CA TRP A 128 -17.70 7.15 8.27
C TRP A 128 -17.65 6.20 7.06
N THR A 129 -18.21 6.61 5.92
CA THR A 129 -18.18 5.81 4.68
C THR A 129 -16.78 5.71 4.10
N PRO A 130 -16.48 4.65 3.33
CA PRO A 130 -15.16 4.50 2.71
C PRO A 130 -14.77 5.71 1.85
N ASP A 131 -15.73 6.28 1.11
CA ASP A 131 -15.52 7.46 0.25
C ASP A 131 -15.25 8.74 1.02
N ALA A 132 -16.03 9.00 2.07
CA ALA A 132 -15.89 10.23 2.84
C ALA A 132 -14.50 10.28 3.49
N ILE A 133 -14.08 9.17 4.10
CA ILE A 133 -12.76 9.05 4.71
C ILE A 133 -11.66 9.13 3.65
N PHE A 134 -11.79 8.41 2.53
CA PHE A 134 -10.77 8.44 1.48
C PHE A 134 -10.58 9.83 0.87
N ARG A 135 -11.67 10.55 0.61
CA ARG A 135 -11.63 11.94 0.13
C ARG A 135 -11.01 12.88 1.15
N ALA A 136 -11.35 12.74 2.43
CA ALA A 136 -10.79 13.57 3.50
C ALA A 136 -9.27 13.34 3.66
N LYS A 137 -8.78 12.14 3.33
CA LYS A 137 -7.35 11.82 3.31
C LYS A 137 -6.62 12.28 2.03
N ALA A 138 -7.33 12.64 0.96
CA ALA A 138 -6.70 13.09 -0.27
C ALA A 138 -6.15 14.52 -0.11
N ILE A 139 -4.89 14.72 -0.53
CA ILE A 139 -4.15 15.99 -0.34
C ILE A 139 -4.75 17.15 -1.18
N ALA A 140 -5.51 16.86 -2.24
CA ALA A 140 -6.10 17.89 -3.11
C ALA A 140 -7.43 17.45 -3.75
N PRO A 141 -8.57 17.53 -3.04
CA PRO A 141 -9.87 17.24 -3.65
C PRO A 141 -10.32 18.37 -4.60
N MET A 142 -10.58 18.04 -5.87
CA MET A 142 -11.22 18.94 -6.85
C MET A 142 -12.64 19.37 -6.45
N ALA A 143 -13.30 18.64 -5.55
CA ALA A 143 -14.70 18.85 -5.16
C ALA A 143 -14.88 19.54 -3.79
N GLY A 144 -13.89 20.32 -3.35
CA GLY A 144 -13.89 21.00 -2.05
C GLY A 144 -13.28 20.13 -0.94
N ALA A 145 -12.58 20.77 -0.01
CA ALA A 145 -12.01 20.10 1.15
C ALA A 145 -13.15 19.56 2.04
N VAL A 146 -13.36 18.25 2.03
CA VAL A 146 -14.16 17.59 3.06
C VAL A 146 -13.25 17.42 4.27
N GLN A 147 -13.22 18.44 5.14
CA GLN A 147 -12.52 18.34 6.41
C GLN A 147 -13.39 17.54 7.38
N LEU A 148 -13.05 16.27 7.57
CA LEU A 148 -13.55 15.49 8.69
C LEU A 148 -12.69 15.84 9.91
N ASP A 149 -13.33 16.16 11.02
CA ASP A 149 -12.69 16.56 12.30
C ASP A 149 -11.67 15.54 12.79
N PHE A 150 -11.91 14.25 12.54
CA PHE A 150 -11.02 13.16 12.91
C PHE A 150 -9.93 12.81 11.90
N VAL A 151 -9.80 13.54 10.78
CA VAL A 151 -8.75 13.28 9.76
C VAL A 151 -7.64 14.31 9.87
N ASP A 152 -6.45 13.86 10.30
CA ASP A 152 -5.25 14.69 10.30
C ASP A 152 -4.55 14.62 8.93
N VAL A 153 -4.45 15.76 8.25
CA VAL A 153 -3.82 15.90 6.93
C VAL A 153 -2.31 15.58 6.93
N GLY A 154 -1.64 15.66 8.08
CA GLY A 154 -0.23 15.35 8.24
C GLY A 154 0.08 13.85 8.40
N LEU A 155 -0.92 13.02 8.69
CA LEU A 155 -0.73 11.58 8.93
C LEU A 155 -0.16 10.86 7.69
N LEU A 156 -0.75 11.07 6.51
CA LEU A 156 -0.29 10.40 5.30
C LEU A 156 1.12 10.81 4.88
N PRO A 157 1.49 12.11 4.84
CA PRO A 157 2.87 12.53 4.59
C PRO A 157 3.88 11.90 5.56
N ALA A 158 3.55 11.84 6.86
CA ALA A 158 4.42 11.25 7.87
C ALA A 158 4.63 9.75 7.63
N LEU A 159 3.55 9.00 7.40
CA LEU A 159 3.61 7.56 7.10
C LEU A 159 4.40 7.28 5.82
N LYS A 160 4.14 8.06 4.76
CA LYS A 160 4.85 7.96 3.48
C LYS A 160 6.36 8.13 3.69
N GLY A 161 6.77 9.14 4.45
CA GLY A 161 8.20 9.36 4.78
C GLY A 161 8.85 8.18 5.50
N MET A 162 8.16 7.56 6.46
CA MET A 162 8.67 6.38 7.17
C MET A 162 8.80 5.16 6.26
N ILE A 163 7.77 4.87 5.47
CA ILE A 163 7.74 3.73 4.55
C ILE A 163 8.82 3.88 3.47
N HIS A 164 8.94 5.07 2.87
CA HIS A 164 9.97 5.37 1.88
C HIS A 164 11.37 5.12 2.44
N LYS A 165 11.67 5.64 3.64
CA LYS A 165 12.97 5.44 4.28
C LYS A 165 13.29 3.95 4.51
N LYS A 166 12.30 3.17 4.93
CA LYS A 166 12.45 1.72 5.18
C LYS A 166 12.68 0.93 3.89
N LEU A 167 11.94 1.28 2.83
CA LEU A 167 12.09 0.68 1.51
C LEU A 167 13.42 1.05 0.84
N ASP A 168 13.82 2.33 0.89
CA ASP A 168 15.09 2.80 0.37
C ASP A 168 16.26 2.06 1.02
N ARG A 169 16.23 1.88 2.35
CA ARG A 169 17.24 1.12 3.07
C ARG A 169 17.30 -0.34 2.58
N LEU A 170 16.16 -1.03 2.54
CA LEU A 170 16.09 -2.42 2.11
C LEU A 170 16.66 -2.61 0.70
N LEU A 171 16.28 -1.76 -0.25
CA LEU A 171 16.71 -1.91 -1.63
C LEU A 171 18.20 -1.64 -1.82
N ASN A 172 18.75 -0.65 -1.10
CA ASN A 172 20.19 -0.42 -1.08
C ASN A 172 20.93 -1.63 -0.51
N GLU A 173 20.45 -2.21 0.60
CA GLU A 173 21.02 -3.43 1.17
C GLU A 173 20.97 -4.60 0.17
N VAL A 174 19.83 -4.83 -0.48
CA VAL A 174 19.65 -5.87 -1.51
C VAL A 174 20.64 -5.68 -2.67
N LEU A 175 20.78 -4.46 -3.20
CA LEU A 175 21.69 -4.19 -4.32
C LEU A 175 23.16 -4.39 -3.94
N VAL A 176 23.57 -3.90 -2.76
CA VAL A 176 24.94 -4.08 -2.26
C VAL A 176 25.28 -5.56 -2.13
N GLU A 177 24.36 -6.34 -1.58
CA GLU A 177 24.56 -7.77 -1.40
C GLU A 177 24.53 -8.56 -2.70
N ALA A 178 23.65 -8.19 -3.64
CA ALA A 178 23.61 -8.78 -4.95
C ALA A 178 24.93 -8.58 -5.70
N ILE A 179 25.47 -7.36 -5.68
CA ILE A 179 26.76 -7.04 -6.31
C ILE A 179 27.90 -7.82 -5.63
N LYS A 180 27.87 -7.93 -4.30
CA LYS A 180 28.87 -8.69 -3.54
C LYS A 180 28.81 -10.19 -3.87
N ALA A 181 27.61 -10.76 -3.89
CA ALA A 181 27.40 -12.16 -4.26
C ALA A 181 27.90 -12.43 -5.68
N PHE A 182 27.48 -11.61 -6.65
CA PHE A 182 27.87 -11.76 -8.04
C PHE A 182 29.39 -11.77 -8.23
N LYS A 183 30.10 -10.80 -7.63
CA LYS A 183 31.57 -10.73 -7.66
C LYS A 183 32.26 -11.93 -6.98
N GLY A 184 31.60 -12.57 -6.02
CA GLY A 184 32.10 -13.78 -5.37
C GLY A 184 32.07 -15.01 -6.27
N TYR A 185 31.13 -15.06 -7.23
CA TYR A 185 30.92 -16.21 -8.11
C TYR A 185 31.42 -16.00 -9.54
N THR A 186 31.65 -14.75 -9.96
CA THR A 186 32.17 -14.43 -11.30
C THR A 186 33.48 -13.64 -11.21
N ALA A 187 34.52 -14.17 -11.87
CA ALA A 187 35.83 -13.55 -11.90
C ALA A 187 35.89 -12.43 -12.95
N GLY A 188 35.92 -11.17 -12.51
CA GLY A 188 36.56 -10.09 -13.28
C GLY A 188 35.71 -8.91 -13.73
N HIS A 189 34.38 -8.93 -13.61
CA HIS A 189 33.52 -7.80 -13.97
C HIS A 189 32.26 -7.71 -13.12
N GLY A 190 31.74 -6.49 -12.92
CA GLY A 190 30.47 -6.27 -12.22
C GLY A 190 29.29 -6.81 -13.02
N PRO A 191 28.12 -7.01 -12.39
CA PRO A 191 26.92 -7.42 -13.09
C PRO A 191 26.49 -6.32 -14.06
N ASP A 192 25.88 -6.70 -15.19
CA ASP A 192 25.14 -5.75 -16.02
C ASP A 192 24.03 -5.11 -15.18
N GLU A 193 24.06 -3.78 -15.06
CA GLU A 193 23.15 -3.04 -14.18
C GLU A 193 21.69 -3.28 -14.57
N THR A 194 21.38 -3.28 -15.87
CA THR A 194 20.02 -3.49 -16.38
C THR A 194 19.48 -4.86 -15.95
N SER A 195 20.29 -5.90 -16.12
CA SER A 195 19.94 -7.28 -15.77
C SER A 195 19.80 -7.48 -14.25
N LEU A 196 20.64 -6.80 -13.45
CA LEU A 196 20.52 -6.80 -11.98
C LEU A 196 19.25 -6.09 -11.53
N PHE A 197 18.93 -4.91 -12.07
CA PHE A 197 17.70 -4.19 -11.74
C PHE A 197 16.46 -5.03 -12.06
N ARG A 198 16.41 -5.63 -13.24
CA ARG A 198 15.30 -6.52 -13.62
C ARG A 198 15.14 -7.69 -12.65
N LEU A 199 16.24 -8.27 -12.14
CA LEU A 199 16.20 -9.33 -11.14
C LEU A 199 15.57 -8.82 -9.83
N VAL A 200 16.05 -7.68 -9.33
CA VAL A 200 15.53 -7.05 -8.11
C VAL A 200 14.04 -6.76 -8.24
N PHE A 201 13.57 -6.24 -9.38
CA PHE A 201 12.15 -5.98 -9.63
C PHE A 201 11.29 -7.25 -9.69
N ARG A 202 11.79 -8.32 -10.28
CA ARG A 202 11.09 -9.62 -10.30
C ARG A 202 10.89 -10.17 -8.90
N CYS A 203 11.93 -10.10 -8.07
CA CYS A 203 11.85 -10.51 -6.68
C CYS A 203 10.95 -9.58 -5.84
N LEU A 204 11.01 -8.26 -6.06
CA LEU A 204 10.13 -7.28 -5.43
C LEU A 204 8.66 -7.55 -5.77
N ALA A 205 8.34 -7.73 -7.05
CA ALA A 205 6.99 -8.04 -7.51
C ALA A 205 6.48 -9.35 -6.88
N ALA A 206 7.31 -10.39 -6.86
CA ALA A 206 6.97 -11.65 -6.19
C ALA A 206 6.71 -11.47 -4.67
N LYS A 207 7.51 -10.63 -3.99
CA LYS A 207 7.28 -10.31 -2.56
C LYS A 207 5.94 -9.61 -2.34
N ILE A 208 5.59 -8.65 -3.18
CA ILE A 208 4.30 -7.93 -3.10
C ILE A 208 3.13 -8.91 -3.30
N LEU A 209 3.20 -9.76 -4.33
CA LEU A 209 2.16 -10.76 -4.60
C LEU A 209 2.01 -11.76 -3.45
N ARG A 210 3.14 -12.20 -2.88
CA ARG A 210 3.17 -13.07 -1.69
C ARG A 210 2.48 -12.41 -0.49
N ASP A 211 2.89 -11.21 -0.13
CA ASP A 211 2.40 -10.55 1.08
C ASP A 211 0.93 -10.14 0.97
N ARG A 212 0.50 -9.74 -0.22
CA ARG A 212 -0.92 -9.45 -0.51
C ARG A 212 -1.76 -10.70 -0.71
N ARG A 213 -1.20 -11.89 -0.52
CA ARG A 213 -1.86 -13.19 -0.70
C ARG A 213 -2.56 -13.30 -2.06
N HIS A 214 -1.93 -12.76 -3.09
CA HIS A 214 -2.43 -12.87 -4.45
C HIS A 214 -2.55 -14.34 -4.85
N ALA A 215 -3.56 -14.69 -5.64
CA ALA A 215 -3.76 -16.05 -6.13
C ALA A 215 -2.47 -16.60 -6.76
N GLY A 216 -2.17 -17.85 -6.45
CA GLY A 216 -0.92 -18.53 -6.84
C GLY A 216 0.04 -18.76 -5.66
N ASN A 217 1.05 -19.59 -5.88
CA ASN A 217 2.07 -19.87 -4.87
C ASN A 217 3.33 -19.03 -5.12
N TRP A 218 3.41 -17.90 -4.43
CA TRP A 218 4.52 -16.92 -4.44
C TRP A 218 5.48 -17.10 -3.26
N ALA A 219 5.21 -18.04 -2.35
CA ALA A 219 6.02 -18.30 -1.16
C ALA A 219 7.14 -19.34 -1.42
N VAL A 220 7.47 -19.59 -2.68
CA VAL A 220 8.48 -20.59 -3.07
C VAL A 220 9.87 -20.12 -2.61
N PRO A 221 10.62 -20.92 -1.82
CA PRO A 221 11.94 -20.50 -1.32
C PRO A 221 13.00 -20.38 -2.41
N ASN A 222 12.89 -21.17 -3.48
CA ASN A 222 13.85 -21.20 -4.58
C ASN A 222 13.65 -19.99 -5.53
N ALA A 223 14.72 -19.22 -5.75
CA ALA A 223 14.67 -18.01 -6.56
C ALA A 223 14.31 -18.27 -8.03
N GLN A 224 14.94 -19.24 -8.68
CA GLN A 224 14.65 -19.56 -10.10
C GLN A 224 13.18 -19.90 -10.33
N SER A 225 12.57 -20.65 -9.41
CA SER A 225 11.17 -21.03 -9.47
C SER A 225 10.24 -19.82 -9.36
N VAL A 226 10.47 -18.92 -8.39
CA VAL A 226 9.63 -17.73 -8.23
C VAL A 226 9.81 -16.73 -9.37
N ILE A 227 11.04 -16.60 -9.87
CA ILE A 227 11.39 -15.76 -11.02
C ILE A 227 10.72 -16.28 -12.30
N SER A 228 10.73 -17.59 -12.53
CA SER A 228 10.05 -18.17 -13.70
C SER A 228 8.54 -17.90 -13.62
N LYS A 229 7.93 -18.06 -12.45
CA LYS A 229 6.50 -17.75 -12.24
C LYS A 229 6.17 -16.28 -12.47
N ILE A 230 7.01 -15.35 -11.98
CA ILE A 230 6.74 -13.91 -12.18
C ILE A 230 6.93 -13.52 -13.65
N GLN A 231 7.87 -14.16 -14.36
CA GLN A 231 8.05 -13.94 -15.80
C GLN A 231 6.84 -14.41 -16.60
N LEU A 232 6.34 -15.62 -16.33
CA LEU A 232 5.12 -16.14 -16.95
C LEU A 232 3.92 -15.22 -16.64
N PHE A 233 3.77 -14.82 -15.38
CA PHE A 233 2.64 -13.99 -14.94
C PHE A 233 2.56 -12.64 -15.67
N TYR A 234 3.69 -12.00 -15.94
CA TYR A 234 3.75 -10.73 -16.68
C TYR A 234 4.00 -10.90 -18.19
N GLY A 235 4.02 -12.13 -18.72
CA GLY A 235 4.18 -12.38 -20.16
C GLY A 235 5.59 -12.08 -20.70
N PHE A 236 6.63 -12.26 -19.89
CA PHE A 236 8.04 -12.07 -20.29
C PHE A 236 8.66 -13.30 -20.98
N GLU A 237 7.87 -14.31 -21.33
CA GLU A 237 8.35 -15.50 -22.04
C GLU A 237 8.72 -15.15 -23.49
N GLY A 238 9.93 -15.50 -23.93
CA GLY A 238 10.34 -15.38 -25.34
C GLY A 238 10.80 -13.99 -25.83
N SER A 239 10.89 -12.97 -24.97
CA SER A 239 11.37 -11.64 -25.36
C SER A 239 12.79 -11.32 -24.84
N ASP A 240 13.67 -10.80 -25.71
CA ASP A 240 14.98 -10.24 -25.32
C ASP A 240 14.88 -9.06 -24.33
N THR A 241 13.72 -8.40 -24.26
CA THR A 241 13.44 -7.33 -23.28
C THR A 241 13.36 -7.84 -21.84
N GLY A 242 13.40 -9.16 -21.63
CA GLY A 242 13.25 -9.84 -20.35
C GLY A 242 14.51 -10.51 -19.78
N ARG A 243 15.71 -10.28 -20.32
CA ARG A 243 16.92 -10.86 -19.71
C ARG A 243 17.17 -10.29 -18.32
N ILE A 244 17.36 -11.17 -17.34
CA ILE A 244 17.82 -10.87 -15.99
C ILE A 244 19.21 -11.41 -15.79
N LEU A 245 19.81 -11.03 -14.66
CA LEU A 245 21.09 -11.54 -14.23
C LEU A 245 21.01 -13.07 -14.07
N ASP A 246 21.72 -13.79 -14.94
CA ASP A 246 21.75 -15.25 -14.98
C ASP A 246 22.88 -15.81 -14.11
N GLU A 247 22.80 -15.53 -12.80
CA GLU A 247 23.70 -16.10 -11.79
C GLU A 247 22.88 -16.63 -10.61
N PRO A 248 22.68 -17.96 -10.51
CA PRO A 248 21.73 -18.56 -9.57
C PRO A 248 21.95 -18.20 -8.09
N ASN A 249 23.20 -18.06 -7.65
CA ASN A 249 23.47 -17.76 -6.24
C ASN A 249 23.09 -16.31 -5.90
N THR A 250 23.38 -15.36 -6.79
CA THR A 250 22.97 -13.96 -6.68
C THR A 250 21.45 -13.85 -6.72
N GLN A 251 20.78 -14.59 -7.61
CA GLN A 251 19.32 -14.68 -7.64
C GLN A 251 18.76 -15.14 -6.29
N GLN A 252 19.37 -16.18 -5.69
CA GLN A 252 18.97 -16.69 -4.38
C GLN A 252 19.19 -15.69 -3.26
N VAL A 253 20.34 -15.00 -3.22
CA VAL A 253 20.64 -13.95 -2.24
C VAL A 253 19.61 -12.81 -2.32
N VAL A 254 19.32 -12.33 -3.53
CA VAL A 254 18.32 -11.26 -3.73
C VAL A 254 16.95 -11.72 -3.26
N TRP A 255 16.52 -12.92 -3.65
CA TRP A 255 15.22 -13.43 -3.25
C TRP A 255 15.11 -13.64 -1.75
N ASP A 256 16.13 -14.21 -1.10
CA ASP A 256 16.13 -14.43 0.35
C ASP A 256 16.07 -13.12 1.14
N ARG A 257 16.72 -12.06 0.65
CA ARG A 257 16.59 -10.73 1.27
C ARG A 257 15.18 -10.18 1.19
N PHE A 258 14.54 -10.24 0.02
CA PHE A 258 13.14 -9.84 -0.08
C PHE A 258 12.22 -10.75 0.73
N ARG A 259 12.42 -12.07 0.69
CA ARG A 259 11.58 -13.06 1.36
C ARG A 259 11.54 -12.86 2.88
N ASN A 260 12.64 -12.40 3.47
CA ASN A 260 12.79 -12.12 4.89
C ASN A 260 12.65 -10.64 5.24
N ALA A 261 12.35 -9.78 4.27
CA ALA A 261 12.04 -8.38 4.51
C ALA A 261 10.68 -8.23 5.19
N PHE A 262 10.42 -7.02 5.69
CA PHE A 262 9.16 -6.64 6.29
C PHE A 262 7.95 -6.85 5.36
N ASN A 263 6.75 -6.82 5.93
CA ASN A 263 5.52 -7.10 5.22
C ASN A 263 5.08 -5.92 4.34
N PHE A 264 4.86 -6.17 3.04
CA PHE A 264 4.50 -5.18 2.03
C PHE A 264 2.98 -5.07 1.80
N GLN A 265 2.18 -5.82 2.55
CA GLN A 265 0.73 -5.85 2.42
C GLN A 265 0.11 -4.45 2.51
N ASN A 266 0.62 -3.59 3.41
CA ASN A 266 0.09 -2.25 3.65
C ASN A 266 0.76 -1.13 2.84
N ILE A 267 1.71 -1.45 1.96
CA ILE A 267 2.38 -0.47 1.09
C ILE A 267 1.43 -0.03 -0.03
N SER A 268 1.45 1.25 -0.39
CA SER A 268 0.66 1.80 -1.49
C SER A 268 1.37 1.59 -2.84
N VAL A 269 0.61 1.66 -3.93
CA VAL A 269 1.20 1.61 -5.28
C VAL A 269 2.15 2.80 -5.52
N ASP A 270 1.86 3.94 -4.90
CA ASP A 270 2.64 5.18 -5.07
C ASP A 270 4.05 5.04 -4.45
N ASP A 271 4.22 4.27 -3.36
CA ASP A 271 5.54 4.06 -2.76
C ASP A 271 6.43 3.20 -3.68
N LEU A 272 5.84 2.27 -4.44
CA LEU A 272 6.56 1.44 -5.41
C LEU A 272 7.05 2.28 -6.60
N ALA A 273 6.23 3.23 -7.07
CA ALA A 273 6.63 4.18 -8.09
C ALA A 273 7.75 5.11 -7.58
N PHE A 274 7.65 5.58 -6.33
CA PHE A 274 8.70 6.40 -5.72
C PHE A 274 10.05 5.66 -5.63
N ILE A 275 10.04 4.39 -5.21
CA ILE A 275 11.22 3.52 -5.17
C ILE A 275 11.90 3.45 -6.54
N TYR A 276 11.10 3.23 -7.59
CA TYR A 276 11.60 3.13 -8.95
C TYR A 276 12.39 4.39 -9.30
N GLU A 277 11.79 5.56 -9.09
CA GLU A 277 12.38 6.87 -9.41
C GLU A 277 13.62 7.21 -8.59
N ASN A 278 13.61 6.97 -7.28
CA ASN A 278 14.58 7.59 -6.36
C ASN A 278 15.67 6.65 -5.87
N THR A 279 15.37 5.36 -5.72
CA THR A 279 16.36 4.39 -5.24
C THR A 279 17.18 3.80 -6.39
N LEU A 280 16.56 3.63 -7.56
CA LEU A 280 17.14 2.85 -8.66
C LEU A 280 17.67 3.73 -9.80
N ILE A 281 17.13 4.94 -10.00
CA ILE A 281 17.67 5.92 -10.95
C ILE A 281 18.47 6.98 -10.19
N ARG A 282 19.77 6.71 -10.04
CA ARG A 282 20.68 7.57 -9.26
C ARG A 282 21.00 8.89 -9.98
N LYS A 283 21.45 9.90 -9.22
CA LYS A 283 21.80 11.25 -9.73
C LYS A 283 22.87 11.20 -10.81
N GLU A 284 23.78 10.24 -10.73
CA GLU A 284 24.86 10.00 -11.67
C GLU A 284 24.29 9.59 -13.04
N THR A 285 23.34 8.64 -13.05
CA THR A 285 22.61 8.23 -14.26
C THR A 285 21.77 9.38 -14.83
N ARG A 286 21.11 10.18 -13.97
CA ARG A 286 20.34 11.37 -14.40
C ARG A 286 21.21 12.41 -15.10
N LYS A 287 22.42 12.65 -14.57
CA LYS A 287 23.38 13.62 -15.12
C LYS A 287 24.03 13.15 -16.43
N GLN A 288 24.25 11.85 -16.56
CA GLN A 288 24.88 11.25 -17.74
C GLN A 288 23.93 11.22 -18.96
N PHE A 289 22.62 11.08 -18.74
CA PHE A 289 21.62 11.02 -19.82
C PHE A 289 20.76 12.29 -19.98
N GLY A 290 21.01 13.35 -19.19
CA GLY A 290 20.20 14.58 -19.23
C GLY A 290 18.74 14.37 -18.81
N VAL A 291 18.46 13.32 -18.02
CA VAL A 291 17.10 12.90 -17.66
C VAL A 291 16.63 13.70 -16.46
N HIS A 292 15.77 14.68 -16.71
CA HIS A 292 15.00 15.37 -15.68
C HIS A 292 13.67 14.64 -15.46
N SER A 293 13.48 14.06 -14.28
CA SER A 293 12.21 13.42 -13.92
C SER A 293 11.25 14.45 -13.34
N THR A 294 10.01 14.47 -13.81
CA THR A 294 8.95 15.27 -13.19
C THR A 294 8.67 14.75 -11.78
N PRO A 295 8.67 15.60 -10.75
CA PRO A 295 8.28 15.16 -9.41
C PRO A 295 6.86 14.60 -9.40
N SER A 296 6.64 13.47 -8.74
CA SER A 296 5.32 12.81 -8.66
C SER A 296 4.19 13.75 -8.26
N VAL A 297 4.39 14.62 -7.26
CA VAL A 297 3.39 15.63 -6.84
C VAL A 297 2.96 16.55 -7.98
N VAL A 298 3.88 16.92 -8.87
CA VAL A 298 3.58 17.77 -10.03
C VAL A 298 2.78 16.98 -11.07
N ALA A 299 3.19 15.74 -11.35
CA ALA A 299 2.47 14.87 -12.27
C ALA A 299 1.03 14.61 -11.80
N GLU A 300 0.86 14.32 -10.51
CA GLU A 300 -0.45 14.14 -9.88
C GLU A 300 -1.32 15.39 -10.00
N LEU A 301 -0.77 16.57 -9.68
CA LEU A 301 -1.50 17.84 -9.79
C LEU A 301 -1.96 18.09 -11.23
N MET A 302 -1.11 17.81 -12.22
CA MET A 302 -1.46 18.01 -13.63
C MET A 302 -2.54 17.02 -14.08
N VAL A 303 -2.37 15.73 -13.78
CA VAL A 303 -3.33 14.67 -14.13
C VAL A 303 -4.68 14.90 -13.46
N ASP A 304 -4.71 15.35 -12.21
CA ASP A 304 -5.95 15.65 -11.49
C ASP A 304 -6.78 16.77 -12.14
N ARG A 305 -6.17 17.59 -13.01
CA ARG A 305 -6.87 18.63 -13.78
C ARG A 305 -7.35 18.17 -15.15
N LEU A 306 -7.01 16.95 -15.57
CA LEU A 306 -7.50 16.39 -16.84
C LEU A 306 -8.99 16.04 -16.71
N PRO A 307 -9.83 16.37 -17.71
CA PRO A 307 -11.28 16.23 -17.62
C PRO A 307 -11.72 14.79 -17.94
N PHE A 308 -11.20 13.79 -17.24
CA PHE A 308 -11.56 12.38 -17.49
C PHE A 308 -13.05 12.11 -17.32
N GLU A 309 -13.70 12.81 -16.38
CA GLU A 309 -15.12 12.70 -16.08
C GLU A 309 -16.03 13.20 -17.20
N SER A 310 -15.52 14.08 -18.08
CA SER A 310 -16.29 14.54 -19.25
C SER A 310 -16.20 13.60 -20.44
N MET A 311 -15.38 12.53 -20.35
CA MET A 311 -15.24 11.52 -21.39
C MET A 311 -15.96 10.23 -21.01
N PRO A 312 -16.57 9.52 -21.98
CA PRO A 312 -17.05 8.15 -21.78
C PRO A 312 -15.95 7.25 -21.25
N GLN A 313 -16.29 6.31 -20.37
CA GLN A 313 -15.30 5.47 -19.68
C GLN A 313 -14.37 4.72 -20.65
N ASP A 314 -14.94 4.20 -21.74
CA ASP A 314 -14.23 3.36 -22.71
C ASP A 314 -13.37 4.19 -23.68
N ASP A 315 -13.48 5.52 -23.66
CA ASP A 315 -12.71 6.45 -24.49
C ASP A 315 -11.53 7.09 -23.74
N ARG A 316 -11.30 6.73 -22.47
CA ARG A 316 -10.27 7.33 -21.61
C ARG A 316 -8.88 6.73 -21.86
N TYR A 317 -8.28 7.09 -22.98
CA TYR A 317 -6.90 6.71 -23.31
C TYR A 317 -5.91 7.80 -22.90
N VAL A 318 -4.76 7.37 -22.35
CA VAL A 318 -3.69 8.28 -21.92
C VAL A 318 -2.41 7.95 -22.66
N LEU A 319 -1.90 8.94 -23.40
CA LEU A 319 -0.64 8.84 -24.13
C LEU A 319 0.38 9.78 -23.50
N GLU A 320 1.53 9.23 -23.08
CA GLU A 320 2.69 9.99 -22.66
C GLU A 320 3.84 9.78 -23.67
N PRO A 321 4.04 10.68 -24.64
CA PRO A 321 4.98 10.46 -25.76
C PRO A 321 6.45 10.42 -25.32
N CYS A 322 6.77 11.04 -24.18
CA CYS A 322 8.11 11.10 -23.61
C CYS A 322 8.11 10.53 -22.18
N ALA A 323 7.58 9.31 -22.02
CA ALA A 323 7.23 8.79 -20.71
C ALA A 323 8.39 8.67 -19.72
N GLY A 324 9.62 8.41 -20.20
CA GLY A 324 10.75 8.13 -19.32
C GLY A 324 10.38 7.02 -18.32
N HIS A 325 10.25 7.39 -17.05
CA HIS A 325 9.87 6.51 -15.94
C HIS A 325 8.36 6.33 -15.75
N GLY A 326 7.53 6.93 -16.61
CA GLY A 326 6.08 6.78 -16.67
C GLY A 326 5.32 7.51 -15.55
N VAL A 327 5.87 8.61 -15.02
CA VAL A 327 5.29 9.28 -13.84
C VAL A 327 3.89 9.84 -14.09
N PHE A 328 3.61 10.34 -15.31
CA PHE A 328 2.26 10.76 -15.66
C PHE A 328 1.36 9.57 -15.96
N LEU A 329 1.85 8.52 -16.61
CA LEU A 329 1.09 7.28 -16.81
C LEU A 329 0.67 6.64 -15.47
N VAL A 330 1.56 6.61 -14.47
CA VAL A 330 1.24 6.11 -13.12
C VAL A 330 0.17 6.98 -12.45
N ALA A 331 0.33 8.31 -12.51
CA ALA A 331 -0.65 9.25 -11.96
C ALA A 331 -2.01 9.12 -12.66
N ALA A 332 -2.02 8.92 -13.99
CA ALA A 332 -3.23 8.77 -14.78
C ALA A 332 -3.92 7.43 -14.53
N LEU A 333 -3.18 6.33 -14.48
CA LEU A 333 -3.69 5.01 -14.10
C LEU A 333 -4.37 5.06 -12.72
N ARG A 334 -3.77 5.80 -11.77
CA ARG A 334 -4.38 6.04 -10.46
C ARG A 334 -5.69 6.82 -10.58
N ARG A 335 -5.69 7.94 -11.31
CA ARG A 335 -6.88 8.78 -11.48
C ARG A 335 -8.02 8.01 -12.14
N LEU A 336 -7.73 7.26 -13.20
CA LEU A 336 -8.70 6.41 -13.88
C LEU A 336 -9.26 5.34 -12.94
N ARG A 337 -8.41 4.68 -12.15
CA ARG A 337 -8.86 3.71 -11.13
C ARG A 337 -9.81 4.31 -10.10
N ASP A 338 -9.57 5.54 -9.68
CA ASP A 338 -10.41 6.25 -8.71
C ASP A 338 -11.79 6.61 -9.31
N LEU A 339 -11.89 6.72 -10.63
CA LEU A 339 -13.15 6.97 -11.35
C LEU A 339 -13.94 5.70 -11.68
N LEU A 340 -13.38 4.51 -11.48
CA LEU A 340 -14.05 3.25 -11.78
C LEU A 340 -15.16 2.92 -10.76
N PRO A 341 -16.25 2.25 -11.19
CA PRO A 341 -17.32 1.85 -10.29
C PRO A 341 -16.82 1.00 -9.11
N ARG A 342 -17.39 1.21 -7.92
CA ARG A 342 -17.03 0.43 -6.73
C ARG A 342 -17.48 -1.03 -6.77
N SER A 343 -18.57 -1.30 -7.49
CA SER A 343 -19.08 -2.65 -7.71
C SER A 343 -18.13 -3.51 -8.56
N TRP A 344 -17.16 -2.90 -9.24
CA TRP A 344 -16.18 -3.64 -10.01
C TRP A 344 -15.23 -4.40 -9.10
N SER A 345 -15.13 -5.70 -9.37
CA SER A 345 -14.11 -6.57 -8.82
C SER A 345 -12.71 -6.08 -9.21
N SER A 346 -11.71 -6.49 -8.43
CA SER A 346 -10.30 -6.23 -8.73
C SER A 346 -9.90 -6.72 -10.12
N GLN A 347 -10.51 -7.80 -10.62
CA GLN A 347 -10.22 -8.34 -11.95
C GLN A 347 -10.82 -7.50 -13.07
N GLN A 348 -12.04 -6.98 -12.91
CA GLN A 348 -12.64 -6.04 -13.86
C GLN A 348 -11.82 -4.74 -13.96
N ARG A 349 -11.42 -4.19 -12.80
CA ARG A 349 -10.54 -3.02 -12.74
C ARG A 349 -9.20 -3.28 -13.42
N HIS A 350 -8.61 -4.46 -13.18
CA HIS A 350 -7.35 -4.84 -13.81
C HIS A 350 -7.47 -4.96 -15.33
N GLY A 351 -8.55 -5.57 -15.84
CA GLY A 351 -8.81 -5.66 -17.28
C GLY A 351 -8.85 -4.28 -17.94
N TYR A 352 -9.69 -3.39 -17.41
CA TYR A 352 -9.82 -2.02 -17.94
C TYR A 352 -8.53 -1.19 -17.90
N LEU A 353 -7.67 -1.37 -16.89
CA LEU A 353 -6.41 -0.60 -16.78
C LEU A 353 -5.25 -1.24 -17.56
N LYS A 354 -5.44 -2.45 -18.08
CA LYS A 354 -4.45 -3.17 -18.89
C LYS A 354 -4.68 -2.95 -20.39
N ASP A 355 -5.96 -2.94 -20.79
CA ASP A 355 -6.41 -2.67 -22.15
C ASP A 355 -6.33 -1.15 -22.46
#